data_AF-A0A9Q3FI70-F1
#
_entry.id   AF-A0A9Q3FI70-F1
#
_cell.length_a   1.000
_cell.length_b   1.000
_cell.length_c   1.000
_cell.angle_alpha   90.00
_cell.angle_beta   90.00
_cell.angle_gamma   90.00
#
_symmetry.space_group_name_H-M   'P 1'
#
loop_
_entity.id
_entity.type
_entity.pdbx_description
1 polymer ?
#
loop_
_entity_poly.entity_id
_entity_poly.type
_entity_poly.pdbx_seq_one_letter_code
_entity_poly.pdbx_strand_id
1 'polypeptide(L)'
;MMTLPHSMIQTPLLPHQKTGLAFLWDQKIPNRQSAHNLWSTSPPVFTFNASHIITNKVISSFESLLTNTPLGGLLADDRGLGKTIQAIAVISTSKERLFSNPHGSTPTLLN
;
A
#
# COMPACT_ATOMS: atom_id res chain seq x y z
N MET A 1 -9.74 11.43 -7.52
CA MET A 1 -10.14 10.47 -8.57
C MET A 1 -8.88 10.01 -9.28
N MET A 2 -8.52 8.72 -9.23
CA MET A 2 -7.27 8.20 -9.83
C MET A 2 -7.43 8.12 -11.35
N THR A 3 -6.62 8.89 -12.09
CA THR A 3 -6.53 8.80 -13.55
C THR A 3 -5.59 7.65 -13.93
N LEU A 4 -6.01 6.82 -14.88
CA LEU A 4 -5.20 5.72 -15.39
C LEU A 4 -4.09 6.25 -16.32
N PRO A 5 -2.99 5.52 -16.50
CA PRO A 5 -2.04 5.74 -17.59
C PRO A 5 -2.74 5.52 -18.94
N HIS A 6 -3.41 6.54 -19.46
CA HIS A 6 -4.17 6.44 -20.71
C HIS A 6 -3.29 6.04 -21.91
N SER A 7 -1.98 6.27 -21.83
CA SER A 7 -1.01 5.90 -22.86
C SER A 7 -0.69 4.40 -22.87
N MET A 8 -0.71 3.74 -21.71
CA MET A 8 -0.24 2.34 -21.54
C MET A 8 -1.39 1.33 -21.43
N ILE A 9 -2.58 1.77 -21.01
CA ILE A 9 -3.75 0.90 -20.87
C ILE A 9 -4.91 1.51 -21.65
N GLN A 10 -5.21 0.90 -22.79
CA GLN A 10 -6.33 1.31 -23.63
C GLN A 10 -7.66 0.68 -23.18
N THR A 11 -7.61 -0.40 -22.41
CA THR A 11 -8.80 -1.07 -21.89
C THR A 11 -9.46 -0.21 -20.81
N PRO A 12 -10.73 0.21 -20.97
CA PRO A 12 -11.44 0.95 -19.94
C PRO A 12 -11.69 0.04 -18.72
N LEU A 13 -11.32 0.51 -17.53
CA LEU A 13 -11.61 -0.20 -16.29
C LEU A 13 -13.08 -0.04 -15.87
N LEU A 14 -13.69 -1.14 -15.45
CA LEU A 14 -15.00 -1.16 -14.81
C LEU A 14 -14.94 -0.51 -13.41
N PRO A 15 -16.08 -0.06 -12.84
CA PRO A 15 -16.09 0.62 -11.54
C PRO A 15 -15.39 -0.16 -10.42
N HIS A 16 -15.67 -1.46 -10.29
CA HIS A 16 -15.03 -2.31 -9.27
C HIS A 16 -13.53 -2.48 -9.50
N GLN A 17 -13.09 -2.50 -10.76
CA GLN A 17 -11.66 -2.56 -11.11
C GLN A 17 -10.92 -1.28 -10.74
N LYS A 18 -11.58 -0.12 -10.82
CA LYS A 18 -11.02 1.15 -10.34
C LYS A 18 -10.90 1.16 -8.81
N THR A 19 -11.88 0.62 -8.10
CA THR A 19 -11.83 0.46 -6.64
C THR A 19 -10.71 -0.49 -6.23
N GLY A 20 -10.59 -1.65 -6.88
CA GLY A 20 -9.51 -2.62 -6.63
C GLY A 20 -8.13 -2.02 -6.94
N LEU A 21 -8.01 -1.25 -8.02
CA LEU A 21 -6.79 -0.50 -8.32
C LEU A 21 -6.44 0.53 -7.24
N ALA A 22 -7.42 1.32 -6.77
CA ALA A 22 -7.22 2.30 -5.71
C ALA A 22 -6.78 1.62 -4.40
N PHE A 23 -7.40 0.49 -4.05
CA PHE A 23 -6.99 -0.35 -2.93
C PHE A 23 -5.53 -0.81 -3.08
N LEU A 24 -5.18 -1.46 -4.19
CA LEU A 24 -3.81 -1.93 -4.43
C LEU A 24 -2.78 -0.81 -4.46
N TRP A 25 -3.19 0.40 -4.86
CA TRP A 25 -2.34 1.58 -4.84
C TRP A 25 -2.08 2.08 -3.42
N ASP A 26 -3.14 2.18 -2.60
CA ASP A 26 -3.04 2.56 -1.19
C ASP A 26 -2.10 1.61 -0.42
N GLN A 27 -2.13 0.32 -0.75
CA GLN A 27 -1.25 -0.70 -0.17
C GLN A 27 0.25 -0.47 -0.41
N LYS A 28 0.64 0.44 -1.33
CA LYS A 28 2.05 0.79 -1.58
C LYS A 28 2.57 1.92 -0.70
N ILE A 29 1.70 2.60 0.05
CA ILE A 29 2.07 3.73 0.91
C ILE A 29 2.55 3.17 2.26
N PRO A 30 3.81 3.44 2.69
CA PRO A 30 4.27 3.09 4.02
C PRO A 30 3.47 3.82 5.10
N ASN A 31 3.20 3.16 6.22
CA ASN A 31 2.48 3.74 7.37
C ASN A 31 1.12 4.39 7.01
N ARG A 32 0.42 3.82 6.01
CA ARG A 32 -0.90 4.30 5.60
C ARG A 32 -1.92 4.21 6.73
N GLN A 33 -2.80 5.20 6.84
CA GLN A 33 -3.83 5.27 7.88
C GLN A 33 -4.87 4.15 7.77
N SER A 34 -5.06 3.58 6.57
CA SER A 34 -5.96 2.44 6.33
C SER A 34 -5.43 1.12 6.89
N ALA A 35 -4.14 1.07 7.25
CA ALA A 35 -3.54 -0.13 7.81
C ALA A 35 -3.68 -0.14 9.33
N HIS A 36 -4.74 -0.79 9.80
CA HIS A 36 -4.89 -1.10 11.21
C HIS A 36 -4.05 -2.34 11.54
N ASN A 37 -2.92 -2.15 12.23
CA ASN A 37 -2.19 -3.24 12.85
C ASN A 37 -2.58 -3.35 14.33
N LEU A 38 -2.43 -4.54 14.92
CA LEU A 38 -2.67 -4.76 16.35
C LEU A 38 -1.42 -4.48 17.20
N TRP A 39 -0.40 -3.87 16.62
CA TRP A 39 0.90 -3.63 17.23
C TRP A 39 1.14 -2.13 17.36
N SER A 40 1.37 -1.68 18.59
CA SER A 40 1.79 -0.32 18.88
C SER A 40 3.30 -0.28 19.10
N THR A 41 3.98 0.71 18.53
CA THR A 41 5.41 0.92 18.74
C THR A 41 5.60 2.16 19.62
N SER A 42 6.46 2.05 20.64
CA SER A 42 6.86 3.21 21.43
C SER A 42 7.97 3.97 20.69
N PRO A 43 7.94 5.33 20.66
CA PRO A 43 9.01 6.10 20.04
C PRO A 43 10.38 5.76 20.66
N PRO A 44 11.45 5.71 19.84
CA PRO A 44 12.72 5.21 20.29
C PRO A 44 13.39 6.25 21.19
N VAL A 45 13.52 5.94 22.48
CA VAL A 45 14.48 6.65 23.32
C VAL A 45 15.77 5.82 23.43
N PHE A 46 15.69 4.49 23.57
CA PHE A 46 16.87 3.59 23.54
C PHE A 46 16.61 2.13 23.08
N THR A 47 15.35 1.70 22.92
CA THR A 47 14.99 0.33 22.51
C THR A 47 13.73 0.34 21.64
N PHE A 48 13.70 -0.48 20.59
CA PHE A 48 12.48 -0.72 19.81
C PHE A 48 11.66 -1.83 20.45
N ASN A 49 10.57 -1.44 21.12
CA ASN A 49 9.60 -2.37 21.66
C ASN A 49 8.29 -2.20 20.91
N ALA A 50 7.66 -3.32 20.58
CA ALA A 50 6.29 -3.35 20.09
C ALA A 50 5.40 -4.08 21.09
N SER A 51 4.22 -3.53 21.36
CA SER A 51 3.21 -4.15 22.22
C SER A 51 1.95 -4.49 21.42
N HIS A 52 1.44 -5.70 21.63
CA HIS A 52 0.18 -6.11 21.05
C HIS A 52 -0.98 -5.52 21.84
N ILE A 53 -1.85 -4.75 21.17
CA ILE A 53 -2.89 -3.90 21.80
C ILE A 53 -3.88 -4.72 22.64
N ILE A 54 -4.18 -5.96 22.23
CA ILE A 54 -5.20 -6.78 22.89
C ILE A 54 -4.62 -7.65 24.01
N THR A 55 -3.43 -8.20 23.81
CA THR A 55 -2.87 -9.21 24.73
C THR A 55 -1.79 -8.65 25.65
N ASN A 56 -1.39 -7.39 25.47
CA ASN A 56 -0.25 -6.77 26.15
C ASN A 56 1.07 -7.54 25.98
N LYS A 57 1.16 -8.43 24.98
CA LYS A 57 2.40 -9.13 24.67
C LYS A 57 3.41 -8.12 24.15
N VAL A 58 4.58 -8.07 24.78
CA VAL A 58 5.69 -7.20 24.37
C VAL A 58 6.72 -8.02 23.61
N ILE A 59 7.19 -7.48 22.49
CA ILE A 59 8.32 -8.02 21.73
C ILE A 59 9.40 -6.94 21.68
N SER A 60 10.58 -7.29 22.15
CA SER A 60 11.78 -6.44 22.20
C SER A 60 12.86 -7.09 21.33
N SER A 61 12.90 -6.78 20.03
CA SER A 61 13.87 -7.33 19.08
C SER A 61 13.74 -6.63 17.72
N PHE A 62 14.61 -6.98 16.76
CA PHE A 62 14.45 -6.60 15.34
C PHE A 62 13.05 -6.90 14.78
N GLU A 63 12.33 -7.87 15.35
CA GLU A 63 10.96 -8.21 14.95
C GLU A 63 9.96 -7.06 15.20
N SER A 64 10.25 -6.12 16.11
CA SER A 64 9.43 -4.92 16.27
C SER A 64 9.44 -4.04 15.01
N LEU A 65 10.49 -4.11 14.17
CA LEU A 65 10.56 -3.42 12.88
C LEU A 65 9.67 -4.09 11.81
N LEU A 66 9.28 -5.34 12.02
CA LEU A 66 8.33 -6.08 11.16
C LEU A 66 6.87 -5.73 11.47
N THR A 67 6.61 -4.97 12.54
CA THR A 67 5.25 -4.48 12.85
C THR A 67 4.80 -3.34 11.95
N ASN A 68 5.72 -2.83 11.11
CA ASN A 68 5.39 -1.89 10.05
C ASN A 68 4.30 -2.45 9.15
N THR A 69 3.46 -1.56 8.67
CA THR A 69 2.42 -1.91 7.71
C THR A 69 3.01 -2.66 6.51
N PRO A 70 2.53 -3.88 6.18
CA PRO A 70 3.03 -4.60 5.03
C PRO A 70 2.73 -3.82 3.74
N LEU A 71 3.71 -3.80 2.84
CA LEU A 71 3.54 -3.26 1.50
C LEU A 71 2.86 -4.32 0.62
N GLY A 72 1.82 -3.91 -0.09
CA GLY A 72 0.98 -4.80 -0.87
C GLY A 72 -0.16 -5.42 -0.06
N GLY A 73 -1.04 -6.15 -0.75
CA GLY A 73 -2.23 -6.74 -0.15
C GLY A 73 -2.79 -7.86 -1.00
N LEU A 74 -3.73 -8.61 -0.43
CA LEU A 74 -4.40 -9.71 -1.10
C LEU A 74 -5.64 -9.20 -1.84
N LEU A 75 -5.67 -9.38 -3.17
CA LEU A 75 -6.85 -9.11 -3.98
C LEU A 75 -7.69 -10.38 -4.12
N ALA A 76 -8.64 -10.56 -3.21
CA ALA A 76 -9.46 -11.76 -3.07
C ALA A 76 -10.86 -11.64 -3.69
N ASP A 77 -10.98 -10.88 -4.79
CA ASP A 77 -12.21 -10.77 -5.57
C ASP A 77 -12.62 -12.14 -6.18
N ASP A 78 -13.91 -12.31 -6.49
CA ASP A 78 -14.40 -13.46 -7.26
C ASP A 78 -13.70 -13.64 -8.61
N ARG A 79 -13.68 -14.89 -9.11
CA ARG A 79 -13.15 -15.21 -10.43
C ARG A 79 -13.97 -14.48 -11.51
N GLY A 80 -13.31 -14.03 -12.58
CA GLY A 80 -13.97 -13.30 -13.67
C GLY A 80 -14.07 -11.77 -13.48
N LEU A 81 -13.80 -11.22 -12.28
CA LEU A 81 -13.83 -9.76 -12.05
C LEU A 81 -12.66 -8.98 -12.67
N GLY A 82 -11.76 -9.66 -13.39
CA GLY A 82 -10.65 -9.03 -14.11
C GLY A 82 -9.45 -8.66 -13.24
N LYS A 83 -9.13 -9.46 -12.22
CA LYS A 83 -7.94 -9.28 -11.35
C LYS A 83 -6.63 -9.13 -12.14
N THR A 84 -6.48 -9.84 -13.25
CA THR A 84 -5.32 -9.71 -14.15
C THR A 84 -5.22 -8.31 -14.74
N ILE A 85 -6.34 -7.75 -15.20
CA ILE A 85 -6.39 -6.38 -15.74
C ILE A 85 -6.06 -5.38 -14.63
N GLN A 86 -6.59 -5.57 -13.41
CA GLN A 86 -6.26 -4.72 -12.26
C GLN A 86 -4.76 -4.79 -11.91
N ALA A 87 -4.15 -5.97 -11.92
CA ALA A 87 -2.72 -6.15 -11.65
C ALA A 87 -1.84 -5.45 -12.70
N ILE A 88 -2.16 -5.63 -14.00
CA ILE A 88 -1.49 -4.91 -15.09
C ILE A 88 -1.66 -3.40 -14.88
N ALA A 89 -2.84 -2.94 -14.48
CA ALA A 89 -3.09 -1.53 -14.25
C ALA A 89 -2.23 -0.93 -13.14
N VAL A 90 -2.05 -1.65 -12.03
CA VAL A 90 -1.12 -1.26 -10.97
C VAL A 90 0.31 -1.17 -11.48
N ILE A 91 0.77 -2.16 -12.25
CA ILE A 91 2.14 -2.22 -12.78
C ILE A 91 2.40 -1.03 -13.72
N SER A 92 1.51 -0.81 -14.69
CA SER A 92 1.62 0.29 -15.65
C SER A 92 1.62 1.64 -14.96
N THR A 93 0.74 1.84 -13.97
CA THR A 93 0.68 3.10 -13.20
C THR A 93 1.96 3.32 -12.40
N SER A 94 2.55 2.24 -11.86
CA SER A 94 3.81 2.32 -11.13
C SER A 94 4.96 2.70 -12.07
N LYS A 95 5.02 2.09 -13.24
CA LYS A 95 6.04 2.40 -14.26
C LYS A 95 5.94 3.84 -14.76
N GLU A 96 4.74 4.30 -15.11
CA GLU A 96 4.54 5.67 -15.58
C GLU A 96 5.00 6.69 -14.54
N ARG A 97 4.67 6.49 -13.25
CA ARG A 97 5.15 7.38 -12.17
C ARG A 97 6.66 7.35 -11.96
N LEU A 98 7.29 6.19 -12.12
CA LEU A 98 8.76 6.09 -12.06
C LEU A 98 9.41 6.86 -13.22
N PHE A 99 8.84 6.80 -14.43
CA PHE A 99 9.40 7.48 -15.60
C PHE A 99 9.03 8.97 -15.70
N SER A 100 7.91 9.39 -15.10
CA SER A 100 7.48 10.79 -15.06
C SER A 100 8.12 11.60 -13.91
N ASN A 101 8.73 10.95 -12.92
CA ASN A 101 9.48 11.62 -11.85
C ASN A 101 10.94 11.11 -11.76
N PRO A 102 11.81 11.47 -12.73
CA PRO A 102 13.21 11.02 -12.74
C PRO A 102 14.09 11.62 -11.64
N HIS A 103 13.62 12.65 -10.92
CA HIS A 103 14.23 13.19 -9.72
C HIS A 103 13.28 13.01 -8.54
N GLY A 104 13.55 12.01 -7.70
CA GLY A 104 12.71 11.61 -6.56
C GLY A 104 12.47 12.72 -5.53
N SER A 105 11.54 13.61 -5.82
CA SER A 105 10.85 14.39 -4.81
C SER A 105 9.82 13.47 -4.16
N THR A 106 10.10 13.10 -2.91
CA THR A 106 9.17 12.47 -1.97
C THR A 106 7.78 13.09 -2.08
N PRO A 107 6.69 12.30 -2.14
CA PRO A 107 5.35 12.87 -2.14
C PRO A 107 5.16 13.62 -0.83
N THR A 108 5.04 14.94 -0.93
CA THR A 108 4.64 15.82 0.16
C THR A 108 3.27 15.32 0.63
N LEU A 109 3.22 14.79 1.85
CA LEU A 109 1.96 14.56 2.54
C LEU A 109 1.31 15.93 2.71
N LEU A 110 0.23 16.17 1.96
CA LEU A 110 -0.66 17.29 2.21
C LEU A 110 -1.36 17.03 3.55
N ASN A 111 -1.12 17.94 4.50
CA ASN A 111 -1.86 18.04 5.77
C ASN A 111 -3.36 18.21 5.53
#